data_AF-A0A0F9N0A7-F1
#
_entry.id   AF-A0A0F9N0A7-F1
#
_cell.length_a   1.000
_cell.length_b   1.000
_cell.length_c   1.000
_cell.angle_alpha   90.00
_cell.angle_beta   90.00
_cell.angle_gamma   90.00
#
_symmetry.space_group_name_H-M   'P 1'
#
loop_
_entity.id
_entity.type
_entity.pdbx_description
1 polymer ?
#
loop_
_entity_poly.entity_id
_entity_poly.type
_entity_poly.pdbx_seq_one_letter_code
_entity_poly.pdbx_strand_id
1 'polypeptide(L)' 'MLVDDKTAVMDPRDFEDLLEYSASLPTGTTIGKRWKAKRCDGWVMGEYEELDQDQYPGEVLIRWRVIEVVEKN' A
#
# COMPACT_ATOMS: atom_id res chain seq x y z
N MET A 1 5.98 -6.57 9.08
CA MET A 1 5.58 -5.21 8.69
C MET A 1 4.93 -4.43 9.84
N LEU A 2 5.34 -3.17 10.02
CA LEU A 2 4.70 -2.15 10.87
C LEU A 2 4.20 -1.03 9.94
N VAL A 3 2.95 -0.60 10.12
CA VAL A 3 2.29 0.37 9.22
C VAL A 3 1.67 1.47 10.05
N ASP A 4 1.99 2.72 9.71
CA ASP A 4 1.31 3.92 10.23
C ASP A 4 0.70 4.72 9.07
N ASP A 5 0.20 5.93 9.30
CA ASP A 5 -0.48 6.73 8.28
C ASP A 5 0.40 7.17 7.10
N LYS A 6 1.73 7.20 7.26
CA LYS A 6 2.69 7.75 6.29
C LYS A 6 3.70 6.73 5.81
N THR A 7 4.05 5.75 6.64
CA THR A 7 5.17 4.84 6.41
C THR A 7 4.75 3.39 6.63
N ALA A 8 5.28 2.51 5.78
CA ALA A 8 5.20 1.07 5.92
C ALA A 8 6.63 0.53 6.07
N VAL A 9 6.99 0.18 7.30
CA VAL A 9 8.30 -0.41 7.65
C VAL A 9 8.20 -1.92 7.53
N MET A 10 9.06 -2.54 6.73
CA MET A 10 8.98 -3.98 6.44
C MET A 10 10.36 -4.61 6.22
N ASP A 11 10.44 -5.93 6.33
CA ASP A 11 11.67 -6.65 5.99
C ASP A 11 11.75 -6.92 4.48
N PRO A 12 12.94 -7.26 3.92
CA PRO A 12 13.09 -7.46 2.48
C PRO A 12 12.15 -8.52 1.89
N ARG A 13 11.76 -9.55 2.65
CA ARG A 13 10.84 -10.58 2.15
C ARG A 13 9.42 -10.04 2.02
N ASP A 14 8.95 -9.33 3.06
CA ASP A 14 7.66 -8.64 3.02
C ASP A 14 7.58 -7.70 1.80
N PHE A 15 8.68 -7.01 1.46
CA PHE A 15 8.75 -6.15 0.28
C PHE A 15 8.68 -6.93 -1.04
N GLU A 16 9.38 -8.05 -1.16
CA GLU A 16 9.36 -8.88 -2.37
C GLU A 16 8.02 -9.60 -2.59
N ASP A 17 7.31 -9.94 -1.50
CA ASP A 17 6.00 -10.58 -1.56
C ASP A 17 4.89 -9.61 -2.03
N LEU A 18 5.10 -8.29 -1.94
CA LEU A 18 4.17 -7.31 -2.49
C LEU A 18 4.20 -7.32 -4.03
N LEU A 19 3.02 -7.52 -4.63
CA LEU A 19 2.85 -7.35 -6.07
C LEU A 19 3.16 -5.92 -6.50
N GLU A 20 3.84 -5.77 -7.63
CA GLU A 20 4.20 -4.46 -8.17
C GLU A 20 3.14 -3.93 -9.16
N TYR A 21 2.67 -2.70 -8.92
CA TYR A 21 1.78 -1.95 -9.80
C TYR A 21 2.29 -0.52 -10.04
N SER A 22 3.47 -0.38 -10.64
CA SER A 22 4.09 0.93 -10.91
C SER A 22 3.39 1.71 -12.03
N ALA A 23 2.82 1.02 -13.02
CA ALA A 23 2.20 1.63 -14.21
C ALA A 23 0.67 1.48 -14.29
N SER A 24 0.04 0.88 -13.27
CA SER A 24 -1.40 0.59 -13.26
C SER A 24 -1.95 0.54 -11.83
N LEU A 25 -3.25 0.29 -11.70
CA LEU A 25 -3.89 -0.04 -10.42
C LEU A 25 -4.12 -1.56 -10.34
N PRO A 26 -4.13 -2.13 -9.12
CA PRO A 26 -4.54 -3.52 -8.93
C PRO A 26 -5.97 -3.76 -9.41
N THR A 27 -6.25 -4.97 -9.86
CA THR A 27 -7.61 -5.40 -10.16
C THR A 27 -8.39 -5.66 -8.88
N GLY A 28 -9.67 -5.25 -8.86
CA GLY A 28 -10.54 -5.36 -7.68
C GLY A 28 -10.15 -4.42 -6.54
N THR A 29 -11.11 -4.15 -5.64
CA THR A 29 -11.01 -3.14 -4.56
C THR A 29 -11.18 -3.76 -3.18
N THR A 30 -10.70 -4.98 -2.98
CA THR A 30 -10.79 -5.66 -1.67
C THR A 30 -10.07 -4.84 -0.60
N ILE A 31 -10.80 -4.42 0.44
CA ILE A 31 -10.25 -3.70 1.59
C ILE A 31 -9.10 -4.49 2.23
N GLY A 32 -8.01 -3.81 2.57
CA GLY A 32 -6.78 -4.38 3.10
C GLY A 32 -5.83 -4.98 2.06
N LYS A 33 -6.22 -5.02 0.77
CA LYS A 33 -5.30 -5.43 -0.31
C LYS A 33 -4.16 -4.42 -0.42
N ARG A 34 -2.93 -4.93 -0.38
CA ARG A 34 -1.69 -4.14 -0.43
C ARG A 34 -0.87 -4.45 -1.67
N TRP A 35 -0.11 -3.47 -2.13
CA TRP A 35 0.81 -3.61 -3.25
C TRP A 35 1.95 -2.59 -3.18
N LYS A 36 3.04 -2.82 -3.91
CA LYS A 36 4.14 -1.85 -4.08
C LYS A 36 4.04 -1.13 -5.42
N ALA A 37 4.46 0.13 -5.46
CA ALA A 37 4.57 0.89 -6.70
C ALA A 37 5.81 1.78 -6.66
N LYS A 38 6.54 1.85 -7.78
CA LYS A 38 7.59 2.83 -7.99
C LYS A 38 6.95 4.15 -8.42
N ARG A 39 7.15 5.20 -7.61
CA ARG A 39 6.75 6.58 -7.90
C ARG A 39 8.00 7.46 -7.95
N CYS A 40 7.83 8.74 -8.28
CA CYS A 40 8.94 9.68 -8.55
C CYS A 40 10.05 9.62 -7.50
N ASP A 41 9.69 9.60 -6.22
CA ASP A 41 10.63 9.75 -5.10
C ASP A 41 10.97 8.42 -4.40
N GLY A 42 10.49 7.28 -4.90
CA GLY A 42 10.81 5.98 -4.30
C GLY A 42 9.73 4.92 -4.41
N TRP A 43 9.85 3.92 -3.55
CA TRP A 43 8.86 2.86 -3.41
C TRP A 43 7.80 3.26 -2.40
N VAL A 44 6.54 3.07 -2.78
CA VAL A 44 5.39 3.29 -1.90
C VAL A 44 4.53 2.04 -1.85
N MET A 45 3.87 1.83 -0.72
CA MET A 45 2.84 0.83 -0.53
C MET A 45 1.48 1.49 -0.73
N GLY A 46 0.67 0.95 -1.62
CA GLY A 46 -0.75 1.25 -1.70
C GLY A 46 -1.55 0.24 -0.90
N GLU A 47 -2.61 0.69 -0.24
CA GLU A 47 -3.60 -0.15 0.43
C GLU A 47 -5.01 0.37 0.13
N TYR A 48 -5.93 -0.53 -0.21
CA TYR A 48 -7.35 -0.17 -0.27
C TYR A 48 -7.91 -0.11 1.14
N GLU A 49 -8.45 1.04 1.53
CA GLU A 49 -9.07 1.26 2.84
C GLU A 49 -10.52 1.72 2.69
N GLU A 50 -11.29 1.46 3.74
CA GLU A 50 -12.69 1.84 3.82
C GLU A 50 -12.82 3.36 3.99
N LEU A 51 -13.74 3.95 3.22
CA LEU A 51 -14.24 5.31 3.45
C LEU A 51 -15.55 5.25 4.21
N ASP A 52 -15.94 6.36 4.83
CA ASP A 52 -17.31 6.54 5.31
C ASP A 52 -18.29 6.31 4.15
N GLN A 53 -19.03 5.20 4.21
CA GLN A 53 -19.95 4.79 3.17
C GLN A 53 -21.26 5.59 3.16
N ASP A 54 -21.58 6.29 4.26
CA ASP A 54 -22.71 7.22 4.26
C ASP A 54 -22.38 8.48 3.45
N GLN A 55 -21.10 8.89 3.47
CA GLN A 55 -20.61 10.03 2.70
C GLN A 55 -20.18 9.67 1.26
N TYR A 56 -19.58 8.50 1.06
CA TYR A 56 -18.98 8.04 -0.20
C TYR A 56 -19.39 6.60 -0.55
N PRO A 57 -20.68 6.36 -0.88
CA PRO A 57 -21.20 5.02 -1.08
C PRO A 57 -20.55 4.31 -2.27
N GLY A 58 -19.95 3.15 -2.01
CA GLY A 58 -19.33 2.30 -3.02
C GLY A 58 -17.93 2.73 -3.44
N GLU A 59 -17.39 3.78 -2.82
CA GLU A 59 -16.01 4.21 -3.04
C GLU A 59 -15.07 3.63 -1.97
N VAL A 60 -13.82 3.44 -2.39
CA VAL A 60 -12.71 3.04 -1.51
C VAL A 60 -11.57 4.03 -1.70
N LEU A 61 -10.81 4.28 -0.64
CA LEU A 61 -9.62 5.12 -0.75
C LEU A 61 -8.39 4.24 -1.01
N ILE A 62 -7.40 4.80 -1.71
CA ILE A 62 -6.06 4.24 -1.76
C ILE A 62 -5.18 5.05 -0.83
N ARG A 63 -4.68 4.41 0.23
CA ARG A 63 -3.70 5.02 1.12
C ARG A 63 -2.31 4.66 0.66
N TRP A 64 -1.54 5.68 0.30
CA TRP A 64 -0.14 5.54 -0.08
C TRP A 64 0.77 5.83 1.11
N ARG A 65 1.73 4.95 1.33
CA ARG A 65 2.73 5.05 2.41
C ARG A 65 4.13 4.83 1.85
N VAL A 66 5.11 5.57 2.34
CA VAL A 66 6.52 5.36 1.97
C VAL A 66 6.96 4.00 2.49
N ILE A 67 7.65 3.22 1.66
CA ILE A 67 8.22 1.95 2.10
C ILE A 67 9.62 2.19 2.66
N GLU A 68 9.84 1.71 3.87
CA GLU A 68 11.16 1.62 4.49
C GLU A 68 11.51 0.14 4.71
N VAL A 69 12.54 -0.33 4.01
CA VAL A 69 13.01 -1.72 4.13
C VAL A 69 14.10 -1.78 5.20
N VAL A 70 13.89 -2.62 6.20
CA VAL A 70 14.82 -2.81 7.33
C VAL A 70 15.20 -4.28 7.47
N GLU A 71 16.48 -4.58 7.63
CA GLU A 71 16.92 -5.94 7.96
C GLU A 71 16.54 -6.26 9.41
N LYS A 72 15.96 -7.45 9.62
CA LYS A 72 15.79 -7.97 10.98
C LYS A 72 17.13 -8.59 11.40
N ASN A 73 17.77 -7.96 12.38
CA ASN A 73 18.94 -8.52 13.09
C ASN A 73 18.60 -9.86 13.76
#